data_AF-A0A2I0VL70-F1
#
_entry.id   AF-A0A2I0VL70-F1
#
_cell.length_a   1.000
_cell.length_b   1.000
_cell.length_c   1.000
_cell.angle_alpha   90.00
_cell.angle_beta   90.00
_cell.angle_gamma   90.00
#
_symmetry.space_group_name_H-M   'P 1'
#
loop_
_entity.id
_entity.type
_entity.pdbx_description
1 polymer ?
#
loop_
_entity_poly.entity_id
_entity_poly.type
_entity_poly.pdbx_seq_one_letter_code
_entity_poly.pdbx_strand_id
1 'polypeptide(L)' 'MDDFLLRQGVALLLSLVNSSQEDVQERAAVWLATFVVIDDENATLDPVSAEAIMKNGGIPLLLELDRSCREGV' A
#
# COMPACT_ATOMS: atom_id res chain seq x y z
N MET A 1 -1.22 -5.26 15.85
CA MET A 1 -0.70 -4.13 15.06
C MET A 1 -1.06 -2.85 15.79
N ASP A 2 -0.12 -1.93 15.99
CA ASP A 2 -0.38 -0.67 16.69
C ASP A 2 -1.34 0.22 15.87
N ASP A 3 -2.39 0.77 16.50
CA ASP A 3 -3.38 1.67 15.85
C ASP A 3 -2.70 2.89 15.21
N PHE A 4 -1.58 3.35 15.76
CA PHE A 4 -0.73 4.38 15.18
C PHE A 4 -0.17 3.99 13.81
N LEU A 5 0.37 2.78 13.70
CA LEU A 5 0.92 2.24 12.46
C LEU A 5 -0.18 2.08 11.40
N LEU A 6 -1.37 1.67 11.84
CA LEU A 6 -2.53 1.41 11.00
C LEU A 6 -3.15 2.70 10.43
N ARG A 7 -3.18 3.78 11.20
CA ARG A 7 -3.75 5.07 10.77
C ARG A 7 -2.72 5.98 10.12
N GLN A 8 -1.63 6.26 10.82
CA GLN A 8 -0.61 7.21 10.37
C GLN A 8 0.36 6.58 9.37
N GLY A 9 0.70 5.31 9.54
CA GLY A 9 1.59 4.57 8.65
C GLY A 9 0.98 4.36 7.27
N VAL A 10 -0.29 3.92 7.20
CA VAL A 10 -0.99 3.75 5.91
C VAL A 10 -1.10 5.08 5.16
N ALA A 11 -1.47 6.17 5.84
CA ALA A 11 -1.54 7.49 5.21
C ALA A 11 -0.17 7.97 4.67
N LEU A 12 0.91 7.73 5.43
CA LEU A 12 2.27 8.04 5.00
C LEU A 12 2.67 7.21 3.79
N LEU A 13 2.46 5.89 3.81
CA LEU A 13 2.80 5.00 2.71
C LEU A 13 2.02 5.34 1.44
N LEU A 14 0.74 5.70 1.54
CA LEU A 14 -0.06 6.16 0.41
C LEU A 14 0.46 7.48 -0.18
N SER A 15 1.01 8.38 0.65
CA SER A 15 1.68 9.58 0.14
C SER A 15 2.99 9.25 -0.59
N LEU A 16 3.74 8.26 -0.10
CA LEU A 16 5.03 7.84 -0.68
C LEU A 16 4.86 7.06 -1.98
N VAL A 17 3.75 6.36 -2.14
CA VAL A 17 3.34 5.73 -3.41
C VAL A 17 3.20 6.73 -4.57
N ASN A 18 2.95 8.01 -4.26
CA ASN A 18 2.90 9.09 -5.26
C ASN A 18 4.23 9.85 -5.41
N SER A 19 5.30 9.36 -4.80
CA SER A 19 6.63 9.95 -4.93
C SER A 19 7.11 9.89 -6.38
N SER A 20 7.80 10.94 -6.83
CA SER A 20 8.48 10.96 -8.13
C SER A 20 9.78 10.13 -8.14
N GLN A 21 10.22 9.65 -6.98
CA GLN A 21 11.37 8.77 -6.83
C GLN A 21 10.88 7.32 -6.89
N GLU A 22 11.28 6.59 -7.93
CA GLU A 22 10.85 5.23 -8.23
C GLU A 22 11.17 4.25 -7.09
N ASP A 23 12.35 4.37 -6.47
CA ASP A 23 12.76 3.53 -5.34
C ASP A 23 11.90 3.75 -4.09
N VAL A 24 11.50 5.00 -3.84
CA VAL A 24 10.62 5.37 -2.73
C VAL A 24 9.20 4.88 -2.99
N GLN A 25 8.73 5.04 -4.22
CA GLN A 25 7.42 4.58 -4.66
C GLN A 25 7.30 3.05 -4.57
N GLU A 26 8.26 2.32 -5.15
CA GLU A 26 8.30 0.86 -5.14
C GLU A 26 8.34 0.33 -3.71
N ARG A 27 9.24 0.87 -2.88
CA ARG A 27 9.38 0.43 -1.49
C ARG A 27 8.12 0.74 -0.68
N ALA A 28 7.42 1.85 -0.94
CA ALA A 28 6.14 2.14 -0.29
C ALA A 28 5.02 1.18 -0.74
N ALA A 29 4.95 0.85 -2.03
CA ALA A 29 3.99 -0.11 -2.56
C ALA A 29 4.21 -1.53 -2.00
N VAL A 30 5.47 -1.98 -1.94
CA VAL A 30 5.85 -3.26 -1.32
C VAL A 30 5.46 -3.30 0.15
N TRP A 31 5.77 -2.24 0.90
CA TRP A 31 5.38 -2.17 2.30
C TRP A 31 3.85 -2.18 2.48
N LEU A 32 3.08 -1.48 1.64
CA LEU A 32 1.62 -1.55 1.66
C LEU A 32 1.11 -2.96 1.39
N ALA A 33 1.71 -3.68 0.43
CA ALA A 33 1.34 -5.05 0.10
C ALA A 33 1.65 -6.02 1.25
N THR A 34 2.82 -5.90 1.89
CA THR A 34 3.17 -6.73 3.06
C THR A 34 2.33 -6.37 4.28
N PHE A 35 1.94 -5.11 4.44
CA PHE A 35 1.22 -4.62 5.62
C PHE A 35 -0.17 -5.23 5.78
N VAL A 36 -0.85 -5.52 4.68
CA VAL A 36 -2.20 -6.09 4.70
C VAL A 36 -2.21 -7.60 4.93
N VAL A 37 -1.08 -8.31 4.86
CA VAL A 37 -1.08 -9.78 4.97
C VAL A 37 -1.03 -10.20 6.44
N ILE A 38 -2.07 -10.89 6.92
CA ILE A 38 -2.08 -11.52 8.26
C ILE A 38 -1.38 -12.88 8.22
N ASP A 39 -1.59 -13.61 7.12
CA ASP A 39 -1.13 -14.98 6.94
C ASP A 39 -0.62 -15.16 5.51
N ASP A 40 0.68 -15.41 5.39
CA ASP A 40 1.39 -15.59 4.12
C ASP A 40 0.96 -16.92 3.45
N GLU A 41 0.53 -17.93 4.22
CA GLU A 41 0.09 -19.22 3.67
C GLU A 41 -1.27 -19.15 2.97
N ASN A 42 -2.19 -18.31 3.47
CA ASN A 42 -3.55 -18.18 2.92
C ASN A 42 -3.79 -16.87 2.18
N ALA A 43 -2.75 -16.04 1.98
CA ALA A 43 -2.85 -14.68 1.43
C ALA A 43 -4.00 -13.86 2.07
N THR A 44 -4.28 -14.12 3.35
CA THR A 44 -5.46 -13.57 4.01
C THR A 44 -5.15 -12.16 4.48
N LEU A 45 -5.94 -11.22 3.99
CA LEU A 45 -5.75 -9.81 4.29
C LEU A 45 -6.38 -9.42 5.62
N ASP A 46 -5.71 -8.54 6.36
CA ASP A 46 -6.24 -7.92 7.56
C ASP A 46 -7.41 -7.00 7.21
N PRO A 47 -8.65 -7.34 7.61
CA PRO A 47 -9.80 -6.55 7.23
C PRO A 47 -9.69 -5.10 7.73
N VAL A 48 -9.06 -4.91 8.89
CA VAL A 48 -8.87 -3.59 9.50
C VAL A 48 -7.89 -2.75 8.67
N SER A 49 -6.78 -3.34 8.24
CA SER A 49 -5.79 -2.70 7.38
C SER A 49 -6.31 -2.43 5.97
N ALA A 50 -7.04 -3.39 5.38
CA ALA A 50 -7.69 -3.21 4.08
C ALA A 50 -8.72 -2.07 4.12
N GLU A 51 -9.54 -2.00 5.17
CA GLU A 51 -10.51 -0.93 5.36
C GLU A 51 -9.82 0.44 5.52
N ALA A 52 -8.69 0.51 6.23
CA ALA A 52 -7.91 1.74 6.37
C ALA A 52 -7.34 2.22 5.02
N ILE A 53 -6.85 1.31 4.17
CA ILE A 53 -6.39 1.65 2.81
C ILE A 53 -7.55 2.17 1.97
N MET A 54 -8.70 1.49 2.00
CA MET A 54 -9.90 1.92 1.26
C MET A 54 -10.37 3.31 1.69
N LYS A 55 -10.44 3.58 3.00
CA LYS A 55 -10.86 4.88 3.55
C LYS A 55 -9.92 6.03 3.18
N ASN A 56 -8.63 5.74 3.01
CA ASN A 56 -7.62 6.73 2.66
C ASN A 56 -7.40 6.88 1.14
N GLY A 57 -8.29 6.33 0.31
CA GLY A 57 -8.17 6.47 -1.15
C GLY A 57 -7.08 5.60 -1.76
N GLY A 58 -6.68 4.50 -1.11
CA GLY A 58 -5.64 3.62 -1.61
C GLY A 58 -6.01 2.88 -2.89
N ILE A 59 -7.29 2.53 -3.10
CA ILE A 59 -7.73 1.83 -4.34
C ILE A 59 -7.42 2.64 -5.61
N PRO A 60 -7.85 3.91 -5.77
CA PRO A 60 -7.52 4.67 -6.96
C PRO A 60 -6.00 4.88 -7.14
N LEU A 61 -5.24 5.02 -6.04
CA LEU A 61 -3.78 5.15 -6.09
C LEU A 61 -3.07 3.88 -6.57
N LEU A 62 -3.52 2.71 -6.11
CA LEU A 62 -3.01 1.42 -6.58
C LEU A 62 -3.34 1.19 -8.07
N LEU A 63 -4.49 1.65 -8.54
CA LEU A 63 -4.85 1.60 -9.97
C LEU A 63 -4.04 2.58 -10.83
N GLU A 64 -3.66 3.75 -10.30
CA GLU A 64 -2.76 4.68 -10.98
C GLU A 64 -1.32 4.15 -11.04
N LEU A 65 -0.85 3.50 -9.98
CA LEU A 65 0.42 2.77 -9.96
C LEU A 65 0.49 1.72 -11.07
N ASP A 66 -0.50 0.85 -11.17
CA ASP A 66 -0.58 -0.21 -12.19
C ASP A 66 -0.49 0.37 -13.62
N ARG A 67 -1.13 1.52 -13.86
CA ARG A 67 -1.06 2.24 -15.15
C ARG A 67 0.28 2.93 -15.39
N SER A 68 0.97 3.35 -14.32
CA SER A 68 2.28 4.00 -14.39
C SER A 68 3.43 3.00 -14.50
N CYS A 69 3.21 1.75 -14.09
CA CYS A 69 4.12 0.64 -14.31
C CYS A 69 4.25 0.39 -15.81
N ARG A 70 5.30 0.93 -16.42
CA ARG A 70 5.76 0.45 -17.72
C ARG A 70 6.42 -0.90 -17.44
N GLU A 71 5.65 -1.98 -17.54
CA GLU A 71 6.21 -3.33 -17.56
C GLU A 71 7.39 -3.32 -18.53
N GLY A 72 8.58 -3.64 -18.01
CA GLY A 72 9.83 -3.52 -18.73
C GLY A 72 9.74 -4.17 -20.10
N VAL A 73 10.01 -3.39 -21.15
CA VAL A 73 10.24 -3.89 -22.52
C VAL A 73 11.59 -4.57 -22.58
#